data_AF-A0A1R4GJP8-F1
#
_entry.id   AF-A0A1R4GJP8-F1
#
_cell.length_a   1.000
_cell.length_b   1.000
_cell.length_c   1.000
_cell.angle_alpha   90.00
_cell.angle_beta   90.00
_cell.angle_gamma   90.00
#
_symmetry.space_group_name_H-M   'P 1'
#
loop_
_entity.id
_entity.type
_entity.pdbx_description
1 polymer ?
#
loop_
_entity_poly.entity_id
_entity_poly.type
_entity_poly.pdbx_seq_one_letter_code
_entity_poly.pdbx_strand_id
1 'polypeptide(L)' 'MMSGYPDGRPAAPHRHRAYGVVARDGGWCVTLDDCATRPFKDREAAVHIARQLQRQADGLNPIEPRS' A
#
# COMPACT_ATOMS: atom_id res chain seq x y z
N MET A 1 31.52 9.95 26.17
CA MET A 1 31.55 9.53 24.75
C MET A 1 30.11 9.33 24.31
N MET A 2 29.76 9.91 23.17
CA MET A 2 28.41 9.99 22.60
C MET A 2 28.06 8.66 21.92
N SER A 3 26.97 8.00 22.29
CA SER A 3 26.25 6.97 21.48
C SER A 3 25.05 6.54 22.34
N GLY A 4 23.79 6.58 21.93
CA GLY A 4 23.19 6.56 20.61
C GLY A 4 21.88 5.78 20.84
N TYR A 5 20.73 6.42 20.64
CA TYR A 5 19.43 5.74 20.74
C TYR A 5 19.28 4.81 19.53
N PRO A 6 19.18 3.48 19.65
CA PRO A 6 18.32 2.74 18.76
C PRO A 6 16.93 2.87 19.36
N ASP A 7 16.14 3.83 18.86
CA ASP A 7 14.70 3.84 19.09
C ASP A 7 14.18 2.48 18.60
N GLY A 8 14.02 1.56 19.54
CA GLY A 8 13.52 0.20 19.33
C GLY A 8 12.03 0.23 19.06
N ARG A 9 11.60 1.07 18.13
CA ARG A 9 10.26 0.96 17.57
C ARG A 9 10.24 -0.34 16.77
N PRO A 10 9.49 -1.37 17.20
CA PRO A 10 9.19 -2.46 16.30
C PRO A 10 8.59 -1.81 15.06
N ALA A 11 9.15 -2.11 13.87
CA ALA A 11 8.51 -1.77 12.62
C ALA A 11 7.06 -2.23 12.77
N ALA A 12 6.12 -1.28 12.75
CA ALA A 12 4.71 -1.60 12.93
C ALA A 12 4.41 -2.78 12.00
N PRO A 13 3.72 -3.84 12.50
CA PRO A 13 3.47 -5.02 11.69
C PRO A 13 2.97 -4.52 10.34
N HIS A 14 3.60 -4.98 9.26
CA HIS A 14 3.22 -4.65 7.89
C HIS A 14 1.75 -5.05 7.74
N ARG A 15 0.84 -4.16 8.13
CA ARG A 15 -0.59 -4.35 7.95
C ARG A 15 -0.73 -4.55 6.46
N HIS A 16 -1.37 -5.67 6.08
CA HIS A 16 -1.64 -6.01 4.69
C HIS A 16 -2.04 -4.73 3.96
N ARG A 17 -1.10 -4.23 3.14
CA ARG A 17 -1.27 -2.95 2.46
C ARG A 17 -2.43 -3.16 1.49
N ALA A 18 -3.60 -2.65 1.87
CA ALA A 18 -4.83 -2.86 1.14
C ALA A 18 -4.99 -1.72 0.14
N TYR A 19 -4.95 -2.04 -1.15
CA TYR A 19 -5.22 -1.07 -2.19
C TYR A 19 -6.72 -0.78 -2.23
N GLY A 20 -7.08 0.46 -1.90
CA GLY A 20 -8.45 0.99 -1.95
C GLY A 20 -8.72 1.80 -3.21
N VAL A 21 -9.99 2.09 -3.46
CA VAL A 21 -10.40 3.03 -4.52
C VAL A 21 -11.33 4.06 -3.90
N VAL A 22 -11.02 5.33 -4.10
CA VAL A 22 -11.81 6.46 -3.60
C VAL A 22 -12.20 7.39 -4.74
N ALA A 23 -13.40 7.96 -4.66
CA ALA A 23 -13.80 9.05 -5.55
C ALA A 23 -13.14 10.35 -5.10
N ARG A 24 -12.56 11.11 -6.03
CA ARG A 24 -11.98 12.43 -5.83
C ARG A 24 -12.40 13.37 -6.96
N ASP A 25 -12.19 14.67 -6.77
CA ASP A 25 -12.44 15.68 -7.79
C ASP A 25 -11.69 15.32 -9.09
N GLY A 26 -12.45 15.01 -10.14
CA GLY A 26 -11.92 14.60 -11.44
C GLY A 26 -11.79 13.09 -11.69
N GLY A 27 -12.23 12.22 -10.78
CA GLY A 27 -12.35 10.78 -11.06
C GLY A 27 -12.13 9.84 -9.87
N TRP A 28 -11.62 8.66 -10.16
CA TRP A 28 -11.37 7.59 -9.18
C TRP A 28 -9.89 7.42 -8.94
N CYS A 29 -9.44 7.52 -7.69
CA CYS A 29 -8.05 7.34 -7.32
C CYS A 29 -7.86 5.99 -6.62
N VAL A 30 -6.77 5.30 -6.92
CA VAL A 30 -6.33 4.15 -6.13
C VAL A 30 -5.51 4.68 -4.96
N THR A 31 -5.84 4.24 -3.75
CA THR A 31 -5.17 4.65 -2.52
C THR A 31 -4.46 3.49 -1.86
N LEU A 32 -3.29 3.76 -1.32
CA LEU A 32 -2.53 2.84 -0.49
C LEU A 32 -1.97 3.64 0.68
N ASP A 33 -2.43 3.36 1.89
CA ASP A 33 -2.09 4.14 3.09
C ASP A 33 -2.32 5.66 2.83
N ASP A 34 -1.29 6.48 2.99
CA ASP A 34 -1.32 7.94 2.75
C ASP A 34 -1.06 8.34 1.28
N CYS A 35 -0.79 7.37 0.40
CA CYS A 35 -0.51 7.62 -1.01
C CYS A 35 -1.76 7.43 -1.87
N ALA A 36 -1.93 8.29 -2.87
CA ALA A 36 -2.99 8.19 -3.87
C ALA A 36 -2.42 8.32 -5.29
N THR A 37 -2.93 7.51 -6.22
CA THR A 37 -2.59 7.63 -7.64
C THR A 37 -3.33 8.80 -8.28
N ARG A 38 -2.92 9.14 -9.51
CA ARG A 38 -3.68 10.06 -10.37
C ARG A 38 -5.12 9.56 -10.57
N PRO A 39 -6.09 10.48 -10.74
CA PRO A 39 -7.48 10.12 -10.96
C PRO A 39 -7.66 9.44 -12.32
N PHE A 40 -8.33 8.29 -12.28
CA PHE A 40 -8.84 7.58 -13.45
C PHE A 40 -10.25 8.09 -13.78
N LYS A 41 -10.58 8.21 -15.07
CA LYS A 41 -11.93 8.60 -15.50
C LYS A 41 -12.97 7.53 -15.14
N ASP A 42 -12.59 6.25 -15.22
CA ASP A 42 -13.48 5.12 -15.01
C ASP A 42 -13.23 4.42 -13.67
N ARG A 43 -14.31 4.16 -12.93
CA ARG A 43 -14.26 3.42 -11.66
C ARG A 43 -13.71 2.02 -11.85
N GLU A 44 -14.16 1.33 -12.90
CA GLU A 44 -13.75 -0.05 -13.16
C GLU A 44 -12.27 -0.15 -13.47
N ALA A 45 -11.71 0.83 -14.18
CA ALA A 45 -10.26 0.91 -14.41
C ALA A 45 -9.49 1.08 -13.10
N ALA A 46 -9.94 1.98 -12.22
CA ALA A 46 -9.30 2.15 -10.90
C ALA A 46 -9.39 0.88 -10.04
N VAL A 47 -10.54 0.19 -10.05
CA VAL A 47 -10.72 -1.09 -9.33
C VAL A 47 -9.83 -2.18 -9.92
N HIS A 48 -9.71 -2.26 -11.25
CA HIS A 48 -8.85 -3.23 -11.90
C HIS A 48 -7.38 -3.02 -11.51
N ILE A 49 -6.91 -1.77 -11.57
CA ILE A 49 -5.55 -1.39 -11.17
C ILE A 49 -5.32 -1.71 -9.68
N ALA A 50 -6.24 -1.34 -8.79
CA ALA A 50 -6.14 -1.64 -7.36
C ALA A 50 -5.99 -3.15 -7.11
N ARG A 51 -6.78 -3.99 -7.80
CA ARG A 51 -6.69 -5.45 -7.70
C ARG A 51 -5.37 -6.00 -8.23
N GLN A 52 -4.87 -5.49 -9.35
CA GLN A 52 -3.57 -5.91 -9.89
C GLN A 52 -2.43 -5.55 -8.93
N LEU A 53 -2.43 -4.32 -8.40
CA LEU A 53 -1.44 -3.87 -7.43
C LEU A 53 -1.50 -4.70 -6.14
N GLN A 54 -2.70 -5.03 -5.67
CA GLN A 54 -2.85 -5.92 -4.52
C GLN A 54 -2.21 -7.29 -4.76
N ARG A 55 -2.46 -7.91 -5.93
CA ARG A 55 -1.87 -9.21 -6.30
C ARG A 55 -0.34 -9.14 -6.41
N GLN A 56 0.18 -8.04 -6.97
CA GLN A 56 1.63 -7.83 -7.06
C GLN A 56 2.25 -7.65 -5.67
N ALA A 57 1.62 -6.86 -4.79
CA ALA A 57 2.08 -6.68 -3.42
C ALA A 57 2.00 -7.96 -2.59
N ASP A 58 0.97 -8.78 -2.81
CA ASP A 58 0.82 -10.10 -2.19
C ASP A 58 1.95 -11.04 -2.64
N GLY A 59 2.30 -11.05 -3.93
CA GLY A 59 3.43 -11.82 -4.46
C GLY A 59 4.81 -11.32 -4.01
N LEU A 60 4.94 -10.03 -3.67
CA LEU A 60 6.18 -9.42 -3.17
C LEU A 60 6.38 -9.58 -1.66
N ASN A 61 5.34 -9.92 -0.91
CA ASN A 61 5.45 -10.42 0.46
C ASN A 61 5.27 -11.94 0.44
N PRO A 62 6.26 -12.73 -0.02
CA PRO A 62 6.36 -14.06 0.55
C PRO A 62 6.52 -13.81 2.05
N ILE A 63 5.56 -14.30 2.83
CA ILE A 63 5.79 -14.57 4.24
C ILE A 63 6.98 -15.53 4.21
N GLU A 64 8.22 -15.02 4.23
CA GLU A 64 9.40 -15.87 4.35
C GLU A 64 9.19 -16.65 5.65
N PRO A 65 8.97 -17.97 5.60
CA PRO A 65 9.13 -18.75 6.81
C PRO A 65 10.65 -18.77 7.05
N ARG A 66 11.14 -17.84 7.87
CA ARG A 66 12.39 -18.06 8.56
C ARG A 66 12.16 -19.22 9.53
N SER A 67 12.49 -20.44 9.12
CA SER A 67 12.93 -21.56 9.97
C SER A 67 13.46 -22.69 9.11
#